data_AF-A0A8S2Y6M2-F1
#
_entry.id   AF-A0A8S2Y6M2-F1
#
_cell.length_a   1.000
_cell.length_b   1.000
_cell.length_c   1.000
_cell.angle_alpha   90.00
_cell.angle_beta   90.00
_cell.angle_gamma   90.00
#
_symmetry.space_group_name_H-M   'P 1'
#
loop_
_entity.id
_entity.type
_entity.pdbx_description
1 polymer ?
#
loop_
_entity_poly.entity_id
_entity_poly.type
_entity_poly.pdbx_seq_one_letter_code
_entity_poly.pdbx_strand_id
1 'polypeptide(L)' 'EATGGMSRDEYIDSTAADILKRVPPQYDTDKVWKKFGGESISPTSVVLLQELARFNNLTSTITRSLTTLRRVCQYTFC' A
#
# COMPACT_ATOMS: atom_id res chain seq x y z
N GLU A 1 17.54 33.28 -17.50
CA GLU A 1 17.11 31.89 -17.67
C GLU A 1 17.13 31.10 -16.36
N ALA A 2 16.13 31.33 -15.48
CA ALA A 2 15.87 30.42 -14.37
C ALA A 2 15.13 29.22 -14.96
N THR A 3 15.85 28.13 -15.21
CA THR A 3 15.25 26.87 -15.62
C THR A 3 14.33 26.41 -14.49
N GLY A 4 13.02 26.61 -14.67
CA GLY A 4 11.97 26.12 -13.79
C GLY A 4 11.97 24.59 -13.79
N GLY A 5 12.88 23.99 -13.03
CA GLY A 5 12.91 22.57 -12.72
C GLY A 5 12.05 22.30 -11.49
N MET A 6 11.35 21.17 -11.49
CA MET A 6 10.57 20.68 -10.35
C MET A 6 11.38 20.82 -9.06
N SER A 7 10.72 21.31 -8.00
CA SER A 7 11.34 21.34 -6.68
C SER A 7 11.60 19.91 -6.18
N ARG A 8 12.61 19.73 -5.32
CA ARG A 8 12.95 18.41 -4.75
C ARG A 8 11.75 17.74 -4.09
N ASP A 9 10.94 18.53 -3.38
CA ASP A 9 9.76 18.02 -2.68
C ASP A 9 8.62 17.67 -3.65
N GLU A 10 8.53 18.36 -4.78
CA GLU A 10 7.58 18.08 -5.86
C GLU A 10 7.95 16.75 -6.56
N TYR A 11 9.24 16.50 -6.77
CA TYR A 11 9.74 15.21 -7.26
C TYR A 11 9.49 14.06 -6.28
N ILE A 12 9.63 14.32 -4.98
CA ILE A 12 9.36 13.33 -3.94
C ILE A 12 7.85 13.02 -3.88
N ASP A 13 6.98 14.03 -3.93
CA ASP A 13 5.51 13.85 -3.95
C ASP A 13 5.06 13.09 -5.20
N SER A 14 5.59 13.44 -6.38
CA SER A 14 5.27 12.75 -7.64
C SER A 14 5.68 11.28 -7.59
N THR A 15 6.89 10.99 -7.10
CA THR A 15 7.39 9.63 -6.95
C THR A 15 6.54 8.83 -5.96
N ALA A 16 6.21 9.42 -4.80
CA ALA A 16 5.36 8.78 -3.81
C ALA A 16 3.94 8.50 -4.35
N ALA A 17 3.39 9.42 -5.16
CA ALA A 17 2.10 9.23 -5.82
C ALA A 17 2.13 8.06 -6.81
N ASP A 18 3.21 7.91 -7.57
CA ASP A 18 3.35 6.82 -8.53
C ASP A 18 3.57 5.45 -7.86
N ILE A 19 4.29 5.42 -6.74
CA ILE A 19 4.39 4.21 -5.93
C ILE A 19 3.00 3.83 -5.39
N LEU A 20 2.25 4.79 -4.82
CA LEU A 20 0.90 4.55 -4.31
C LEU A 20 -0.04 3.95 -5.36
N LYS A 21 0.03 4.41 -6.62
CA LYS A 21 -0.78 3.86 -7.73
C LYS A 21 -0.47 2.39 -8.04
N ARG A 22 0.73 1.92 -7.72
CA ARG A 22 1.19 0.54 -7.96
C ARG A 22 0.94 -0.39 -6.78
N VAL A 23 0.64 0.16 -5.60
CA VAL A 23 0.34 -0.63 -4.41
C VAL A 23 -1.00 -1.34 -4.64
N PRO A 24 -1.03 -2.70 -4.58
CA PRO A 24 -2.26 -3.44 -4.80
C PRO A 24 -3.26 -3.22 -3.65
N PRO A 25 -4.57 -3.37 -3.90
CA PRO A 25 -5.57 -3.32 -2.85
C PRO A 25 -5.42 -4.49 -1.87
N GLN A 26 -5.94 -4.31 -0.66
CA GLN A 26 -5.99 -5.37 0.33
C GLN A 26 -6.94 -6.49 -0.09
N TYR A 27 -6.57 -7.72 0.26
CA TYR A 27 -7.40 -8.89 0.06
C TYR A 27 -8.51 -8.97 1.12
N ASP A 28 -9.69 -9.39 0.69
CA ASP A 28 -10.80 -9.73 1.59
C ASP A 28 -10.59 -11.16 2.10
N THR A 29 -10.04 -11.28 3.31
CA THR A 29 -9.72 -12.57 3.94
C THR A 29 -10.95 -13.44 4.16
N ASP A 30 -12.13 -12.85 4.37
CA ASP A 30 -13.38 -13.58 4.56
C ASP A 30 -13.87 -14.21 3.24
N LYS A 31 -13.74 -13.47 2.14
CA LYS A 31 -14.02 -14.02 0.80
C LYS A 31 -13.04 -15.11 0.41
N VAL A 32 -11.76 -14.96 0.75
CA VAL A 32 -10.74 -15.98 0.47
C VAL A 32 -11.02 -17.22 1.34
N TRP A 33 -11.35 -17.06 2.61
CA TRP A 33 -11.70 -18.17 3.49
C TRP A 33 -12.87 -18.98 2.93
N LYS A 34 -13.94 -18.31 2.49
CA LYS A 34 -15.09 -18.99 1.86
C LYS A 34 -14.73 -19.76 0.58
N LYS A 35 -13.69 -19.33 -0.15
CA LYS A 35 -13.24 -19.99 -1.39
C LYS A 35 -12.26 -21.14 -1.14
N PHE A 36 -11.38 -21.03 -0.16
CA PHE A 36 -10.23 -21.93 0.02
C PHE A 36 -10.22 -22.69 1.36
N GLY A 37 -11.01 -22.26 2.33
CA GLY A 37 -11.13 -22.82 3.67
C GLY A 37 -12.50 -23.42 3.92
N GLY A 38 -13.04 -24.17 2.95
CA GLY A 38 -14.33 -24.87 3.04
C GLY A 38 -14.41 -25.92 4.16
N GLU A 39 -15.04 -27.07 3.88
CA GLU A 39 -15.41 -28.07 4.92
C GLU A 39 -14.22 -28.72 5.64
N SER A 40 -13.01 -28.65 5.10
CA SER A 40 -11.79 -29.19 5.73
C SER A 40 -10.69 -28.14 5.78
N ILE A 41 -10.31 -27.73 6.99
CA ILE A 41 -9.18 -26.83 7.23
C ILE A 41 -7.89 -27.57 6.94
N SER A 42 -7.29 -27.29 5.77
CA SER A 42 -5.94 -27.76 5.44
C SER A 42 -4.89 -26.81 6.04
N PRO A 43 -3.73 -27.32 6.49
CA PRO A 43 -2.59 -26.49 6.92
C PRO A 43 -2.21 -25.43 5.87
N THR A 44 -2.33 -25.75 4.58
CA THR A 44 -2.04 -24.81 3.49
C THR A 44 -3.04 -23.66 3.45
N SER A 45 -4.33 -23.90 3.71
CA SER A 45 -5.35 -22.85 3.76
C SER A 45 -5.12 -21.89 4.93
N VAL A 46 -4.63 -22.41 6.07
CA VAL A 46 -4.26 -21.59 7.23
C VAL A 46 -3.07 -20.69 6.90
N VAL A 47 -2.00 -21.25 6.32
CA VAL A 47 -0.82 -20.46 5.91
C VAL A 47 -1.20 -19.40 4.87
N LEU A 48 -2.06 -19.75 3.91
CA LEU A 48 -2.57 -18.79 2.92
C LEU A 48 -3.25 -17.59 3.60
N LEU A 49 -4.16 -17.84 4.55
CA LEU A 49 -4.82 -16.75 5.28
C LEU A 49 -3.83 -15.91 6.10
N GLN A 50 -2.87 -16.54 6.75
CA GLN A 50 -1.83 -15.85 7.52
C GLN A 50 -0.99 -14.93 6.62
N GLU A 51 -0.54 -15.44 5.47
CA GLU A 51 0.23 -14.64 4.52
C GLU A 51 -0.59 -13.49 3.92
N LEU A 52 -1.88 -13.71 3.66
CA LEU A 52 -2.78 -12.63 3.22
C LEU A 52 -2.99 -11.56 4.29
N ALA A 53 -3.14 -11.96 5.55
CA ALA A 53 -3.22 -11.01 6.66
C ALA A 53 -1.93 -10.19 6.80
N ARG A 54 -0.77 -10.86 6.69
CA ARG A 54 0.55 -10.21 6.70
C ARG A 54 0.72 -9.25 5.52
N PHE A 55 0.33 -9.68 4.33
CA PHE A 55 0.37 -8.85 3.12
C PHE A 55 -0.52 -7.62 3.24
N ASN A 56 -1.75 -7.78 3.75
CA ASN A 56 -2.66 -6.66 4.00
C ASN A 56 -2.08 -5.63 4.97
N ASN A 57 -1.41 -6.10 6.03
CA ASN A 57 -0.74 -5.22 6.99
C ASN A 57 0.41 -4.43 6.34
N LEU A 58 1.23 -5.10 5.53
CA LEU A 58 2.32 -4.49 4.79
C LEU A 58 1.79 -3.40 3.84
N THR A 59 0.80 -3.74 3.01
CA THR A 59 0.15 -2.82 2.07
C THR A 59 -0.46 -1.60 2.77
N SER A 60 -1.11 -1.81 3.92
CA SER A 60 -1.64 -0.71 4.74
C SER A 60 -0.53 0.20 5.25
N THR A 61 0.56 -0.37 5.74
CA THR A 61 1.69 0.38 6.27
C THR A 61 2.38 1.21 5.18
N ILE A 62 2.61 0.63 4.00
CA ILE A 62 3.15 1.35 2.82
C ILE A 62 2.22 2.49 2.41
N THR A 63 0.92 2.23 2.33
CA THR A 63 -0.05 3.26 1.93
C THR A 63 -0.07 4.41 2.95
N ARG A 64 -0.07 4.10 4.25
CA ARG A 64 -0.06 5.08 5.33
C ARG A 64 1.22 5.92 5.34
N SER A 65 2.39 5.30 5.16
CA SER A 65 3.66 6.02 5.16
C SER A 65 3.77 6.97 3.97
N LEU A 66 3.44 6.50 2.76
CA LEU A 66 3.48 7.32 1.55
C LEU A 66 2.44 8.45 1.59
N THR A 67 1.22 8.20 2.04
CA THR A 67 0.21 9.27 2.20
C THR A 67 0.62 10.32 3.22
N THR A 68 1.27 9.91 4.32
CA THR A 68 1.81 10.85 5.31
C THR A 68 2.94 11.68 4.74
N LEU A 69 3.89 11.05 4.03
CA LEU A 69 5.00 11.72 3.37
C LEU A 69 4.49 12.78 2.38
N ARG A 70 3.51 12.43 1.55
CA ARG A 70 2.90 13.36 0.60
C ARG A 70 2.21 14.54 1.28
N ARG A 71 1.49 14.31 2.38
CA ARG A 71 0.90 15.40 3.18
C ARG A 71 1.97 16.37 3.67
N VAL A 72 3.05 15.87 4.27
CA VAL A 72 4.14 16.73 4.77
C VAL A 72 4.79 17.51 3.63
N CYS A 73 5.07 16.87 2.49
CA CYS A 73 5.61 17.56 1.31
C CYS A 73 4.69 18.67 0.81
N GLN A 74 3.36 18.52 0.93
CA GLN A 74 2.40 19.55 0.53
C GLN A 74 2.31 20.72 1.55
N TYR A 75 2.40 20.44 2.86
CA TYR A 75 2.35 21.48 3.89
C TYR A 75 3.58 22.38 3.92
N THR A 76 4.76 21.88 3.51
CA THR A 76 6.01 22.67 3.46
C THR A 76 5.99 23.80 2.41
N PHE A 77 4.99 23.83 1.51
CA PHE A 77 4.79 24.88 0.51
C PHE A 77 3.73 25.93 0.87
N CYS A 78 3.14 25.88 2.07
CA CYS A 78 2.27 26.94 2.60
C CYS A 78 3.04 27.95 3.44
#